data_AF-A0A550J802-F1
#
_entry.id   AF-A0A550J802-F1
#
_cell.length_a   1.000
_cell.length_b   1.000
_cell.length_c   1.000
_cell.angle_alpha   90.00
_cell.angle_beta   90.00
_cell.angle_gamma   90.00
#
_symmetry.space_group_name_H-M   'P 1'
#
loop_
_entity.id
_entity.type
_entity.pdbx_description
1 polymer ?
#
loop_
_entity_poly.entity_id
_entity_poly.type
_entity_poly.pdbx_seq_one_letter_code
_entity_poly.pdbx_strand_id
1 'polypeptide(L)'
;MPNNLLGEDGFFFLEVDALCKSPVVACAPEAGVVEVAQKMREHRISGLVVVRDAVPVGIVSARDLCDLIAVTGGQVGDRRVAEVMQTELVTIPRSHYVYDAIFKMAKHNIHRILVTDSGGRLVGMVTDTDFLGLQTRSPLYLTREIASARTLVQLRGISEQIVETISRLSRSVADTRSLVHLISHFNDAFTLRIVSLMEEDEGLSLPAGAAYLALGSEGRGEQTLRTDQDSAIVYADGLAPEALATLDRFAERLVDALEEVGVPRCPGNTLACNPEWRHSLSAWKERLAQWISVPKPESLVNFSMFQDFRTLHGDVSLERELHDHVQNCIQRNALYLPYMARHVFGFRARVGMFGRILVERRGEGRGKVDIKKHGIFALTQGVSLLALEQGLFNGTTWDKIEQLGTRGIFSANDVEVFGESFSYLMRLRLSMQLRALAAKAVPTNYIDPLLMTPSERERLRSALKGVNALMKILKNRYRLDFIAR
;
A
#
# COMPACT_ATOMS: atom_id res chain seq x y z
N MET A 1 -18.35 -1.37 -25.66
CA MET A 1 -17.95 -2.80 -25.74
C MET A 1 -18.63 -3.54 -24.58
N PRO A 2 -19.14 -4.77 -24.77
CA PRO A 2 -20.05 -5.42 -23.82
C PRO A 2 -19.28 -5.89 -22.58
N ASN A 3 -19.32 -5.08 -21.53
CA ASN A 3 -18.37 -5.17 -20.41
C ASN A 3 -18.89 -6.01 -19.22
N ASN A 4 -19.66 -7.08 -19.45
CA ASN A 4 -20.33 -7.76 -18.33
C ASN A 4 -20.70 -9.25 -18.50
N LEU A 5 -20.05 -10.03 -19.38
CA LEU A 5 -20.54 -11.39 -19.68
C LEU A 5 -19.56 -12.56 -19.54
N LEU A 6 -18.34 -12.36 -19.04
CA LEU A 6 -17.43 -13.49 -18.86
C LEU A 6 -16.93 -13.49 -17.41
N GLY A 7 -17.37 -14.48 -16.63
CA GLY A 7 -16.72 -14.85 -15.37
C GLY A 7 -15.26 -15.24 -15.60
N GLU A 8 -14.52 -15.55 -14.52
CA GLU A 8 -13.09 -15.91 -14.60
C GLU A 8 -12.79 -17.00 -15.66
N ASP A 9 -13.75 -17.90 -15.95
CA ASP A 9 -13.62 -18.96 -16.96
C ASP A 9 -13.85 -18.52 -18.41
N GLY A 10 -14.62 -17.46 -18.65
CA GLY A 10 -14.97 -17.02 -20.00
C GLY A 10 -13.83 -16.28 -20.72
N PHE A 11 -12.90 -15.72 -19.95
CA PHE A 11 -11.69 -15.05 -20.44
C PHE A 11 -10.86 -15.93 -21.38
N PHE A 12 -10.70 -17.20 -21.01
CA PHE A 12 -9.91 -18.16 -21.77
C PHE A 12 -10.44 -18.35 -23.19
N PHE A 13 -11.74 -18.15 -23.40
CA PHE A 13 -12.45 -18.36 -24.67
C PHE A 13 -12.69 -17.06 -25.47
N LEU A 14 -12.03 -15.96 -25.12
CA LEU A 14 -11.97 -14.77 -25.99
C LEU A 14 -11.00 -15.01 -27.14
N GLU A 15 -11.25 -14.38 -28.30
CA GLU A 15 -10.28 -14.38 -29.38
C GLU A 15 -9.06 -13.52 -29.02
N VAL A 16 -7.86 -13.95 -29.42
CA VAL A 16 -6.59 -13.23 -29.20
C VAL A 16 -6.61 -11.83 -29.82
N ASP A 17 -7.40 -11.62 -30.87
CA ASP A 17 -7.60 -10.32 -31.47
C ASP A 17 -8.09 -9.25 -30.48
N ALA A 18 -8.92 -9.64 -29.51
CA ALA A 18 -9.42 -8.74 -28.48
C ALA A 18 -8.31 -8.23 -27.54
N LEU A 19 -7.17 -8.93 -27.49
CA LEU A 19 -6.00 -8.62 -26.67
C LEU A 19 -4.85 -7.97 -27.45
N CYS A 20 -4.91 -8.05 -28.77
CA CYS A 20 -3.79 -7.76 -29.63
C CYS A 20 -3.44 -6.26 -29.61
N LYS A 21 -2.22 -5.92 -29.17
CA LYS A 21 -1.72 -4.55 -29.27
C LYS A 21 -1.20 -4.28 -30.69
N SER A 22 -1.75 -3.24 -31.33
CA SER A 22 -1.43 -2.83 -32.70
C SER A 22 -1.46 -1.30 -32.83
N PRO A 23 -0.59 -0.68 -33.66
CA PRO A 23 0.47 -1.31 -34.45
C PRO A 23 1.67 -1.71 -33.58
N VAL A 24 2.31 -2.82 -33.92
CA VAL A 24 3.59 -3.21 -33.31
C VAL A 24 4.71 -2.46 -34.01
N VAL A 25 5.61 -1.86 -33.23
CA VAL A 25 6.80 -1.22 -33.75
C VAL A 25 7.71 -2.30 -34.35
N ALA A 26 7.91 -2.20 -35.66
CA ALA A 26 8.67 -3.18 -36.45
C ALA A 26 9.82 -2.54 -37.22
N CYS A 27 10.76 -3.36 -37.67
CA CYS A 27 11.88 -2.98 -38.55
C CYS A 27 12.10 -4.01 -39.66
N ALA A 28 12.82 -3.61 -40.71
CA ALA A 28 13.26 -4.52 -41.76
C ALA A 28 14.53 -5.29 -41.33
N PRO A 29 14.78 -6.51 -41.84
CA PRO A 29 16.01 -7.26 -41.56
C PRO A 29 17.29 -6.48 -41.92
N GLU A 30 17.20 -5.62 -42.93
CA GLU A 30 18.29 -4.82 -43.47
C GLU A 30 18.49 -3.49 -42.69
N ALA A 31 17.66 -3.22 -41.67
CA ALA A 31 17.83 -2.06 -40.80
C ALA A 31 19.13 -2.14 -39.99
N GLY A 32 19.73 -0.98 -39.70
CA GLY A 32 20.94 -0.91 -38.88
C GLY A 32 20.64 -1.18 -37.41
N VAL A 33 21.57 -1.83 -36.71
CA VAL A 33 21.41 -2.10 -35.26
C VAL A 33 21.26 -0.81 -34.44
N VAL A 34 22.01 0.24 -34.80
CA VAL A 34 21.95 1.56 -34.13
C VAL A 34 20.58 2.23 -34.33
N GLU A 35 20.03 2.16 -35.54
CA GLU A 35 18.69 2.67 -35.86
C GLU A 35 17.61 1.98 -35.02
N VAL A 36 17.71 0.65 -34.90
CA VAL A 36 16.79 -0.14 -34.06
C VAL A 36 16.90 0.24 -32.58
N ALA A 37 18.10 0.44 -32.06
CA ALA A 37 18.30 0.90 -30.68
C ALA A 37 17.68 2.29 -30.43
N GLN A 38 17.79 3.21 -31.40
CA GLN A 38 17.16 4.52 -31.33
C GLN A 38 15.63 4.39 -31.33
N LYS A 39 15.08 3.54 -32.20
CA LYS A 39 13.65 3.28 -32.28
C LYS A 39 13.10 2.67 -30.98
N MET A 40 13.86 1.76 -30.35
CA MET A 40 13.56 1.23 -29.00
C MET A 40 13.47 2.35 -27.96
N ARG A 41 14.44 3.27 -27.94
CA ARG A 41 14.47 4.40 -27.00
C ARG A 41 13.31 5.37 -27.23
N GLU A 42 13.08 5.76 -28.48
CA GLU A 42 12.01 6.70 -28.87
C GLU A 42 10.63 6.18 -28.46
N HIS A 43 10.37 4.89 -28.73
CA HIS A 43 9.08 4.26 -28.44
C HIS A 43 9.00 3.70 -27.01
N ARG A 44 10.07 3.82 -26.22
CA ARG A 44 10.20 3.26 -24.86
C ARG A 44 9.89 1.76 -24.79
N ILE A 45 10.37 1.00 -25.76
CA ILE A 45 10.19 -0.45 -25.87
C ILE A 45 11.54 -1.18 -25.78
N SER A 46 11.53 -2.42 -25.29
CA SER A 46 12.73 -3.24 -25.11
C SER A 46 12.96 -4.28 -26.22
N GLY A 47 12.16 -4.23 -27.30
CA GLY A 47 12.28 -5.14 -28.43
C GLY A 47 11.41 -4.72 -29.62
N LEU A 48 11.82 -5.11 -30.82
CA LEU A 48 11.10 -4.90 -32.09
C LEU A 48 10.89 -6.22 -32.80
N VAL A 49 9.78 -6.30 -33.55
CA VAL A 49 9.54 -7.41 -34.49
C VAL A 49 10.20 -7.08 -35.82
N VAL A 50 10.95 -8.03 -36.37
CA VAL A 50 11.58 -7.91 -37.68
C VAL A 50 10.62 -8.47 -38.72
N VAL A 51 10.27 -7.67 -39.72
CA VAL A 51 9.27 -8.01 -40.73
C VAL A 51 9.84 -7.89 -42.14
N ARG A 52 9.52 -8.84 -43.01
CA ARG A 52 9.76 -8.79 -44.45
C ARG A 52 8.42 -8.94 -45.16
N ASP A 53 8.05 -7.98 -45.99
CA ASP A 53 6.76 -7.96 -46.70
C ASP A 53 5.54 -8.18 -45.77
N ALA A 54 5.57 -7.52 -44.59
CA ALA A 54 4.60 -7.64 -43.50
C ALA A 54 4.53 -9.01 -42.80
N VAL A 55 5.35 -9.99 -43.19
CA VAL A 55 5.49 -11.29 -42.51
C VAL A 55 6.57 -11.18 -41.44
N PRO A 56 6.32 -11.60 -40.19
CA PRO A 56 7.34 -11.59 -39.16
C PRO A 56 8.39 -12.67 -39.45
N VAL A 57 9.67 -12.26 -39.49
CA VAL A 57 10.82 -13.12 -39.81
C VAL A 57 11.86 -13.18 -38.68
N GLY A 58 11.77 -12.29 -37.70
CA GLY A 58 12.54 -12.40 -36.46
C GLY A 58 12.07 -11.44 -35.38
N ILE A 59 12.74 -11.48 -34.23
CA ILE A 59 12.58 -10.52 -33.14
C ILE A 59 13.95 -10.11 -32.63
N VAL A 60 14.11 -8.84 -32.25
CA VAL A 60 15.33 -8.30 -31.66
C VAL A 60 15.01 -7.56 -30.38
N SER A 61 15.74 -7.84 -29.31
CA SER A 61 15.57 -7.23 -27.99
C SER A 61 16.78 -6.38 -27.60
N ALA A 62 16.60 -5.49 -26.62
CA ALA A 62 17.69 -4.70 -26.06
C ALA A 62 18.83 -5.59 -25.51
N ARG A 63 18.50 -6.80 -25.02
CA ARG A 63 19.50 -7.78 -24.58
C ARG A 63 20.35 -8.27 -25.74
N ASP A 64 19.72 -8.63 -26.88
CA ASP A 64 20.44 -9.10 -28.07
C ASP A 64 21.42 -8.03 -28.57
N LEU A 65 21.05 -6.75 -28.47
CA LEU A 65 21.94 -5.63 -28.80
C LEU A 65 23.10 -5.47 -27.81
N CYS A 66 22.84 -5.63 -26.50
CA CYS A 66 23.90 -5.63 -25.48
C CYS A 66 24.88 -6.79 -25.67
N ASP A 67 24.37 -7.99 -25.98
CA ASP A 67 25.19 -9.18 -26.22
C ASP A 67 26.06 -8.98 -27.47
N LEU A 68 25.49 -8.41 -28.55
CA LEU A 68 26.26 -8.02 -29.73
C LEU A 68 27.40 -7.06 -29.38
N ILE A 69 27.14 -6.01 -28.58
CA ILE A 69 28.15 -5.03 -28.16
C ILE A 69 29.28 -5.74 -27.39
N ALA A 70 28.93 -6.66 -26.48
CA ALA A 70 29.90 -7.42 -25.71
C ALA A 70 30.80 -8.30 -26.60
N VAL A 71 30.22 -8.96 -27.59
CA VAL A 71 30.95 -9.83 -28.52
C VAL A 71 31.81 -9.04 -29.52
N THR A 72 31.36 -7.86 -29.94
CA THR A 72 32.02 -7.04 -30.96
C THR A 72 32.98 -5.99 -30.40
N GLY A 73 33.14 -5.90 -29.08
CA GLY A 73 33.96 -4.86 -28.44
C GLY A 73 33.44 -3.44 -28.72
N GLY A 74 32.11 -3.27 -28.87
CA GLY A 74 31.47 -1.99 -29.17
C GLY A 74 31.40 -1.60 -30.65
N GLN A 75 31.90 -2.43 -31.57
CA GLN A 75 31.88 -2.14 -33.01
C GLN A 75 30.60 -2.66 -33.68
N VAL A 76 29.56 -1.82 -33.71
CA VAL A 76 28.21 -2.21 -34.22
C VAL A 76 27.71 -1.40 -35.42
N GLY A 77 28.51 -0.47 -35.95
CA GLY A 77 28.07 0.57 -36.91
C GLY A 77 27.43 0.04 -38.20
N ASP A 78 28.05 -0.96 -38.84
CA ASP A 78 27.57 -1.49 -40.13
C ASP A 78 26.70 -2.75 -40.00
N ARG A 79 26.47 -3.23 -38.77
CA ARG A 79 25.76 -4.47 -38.49
C ARG A 79 24.27 -4.32 -38.76
N ARG A 80 23.70 -5.35 -39.38
CA ARG A 80 22.27 -5.42 -39.68
C ARG A 80 21.54 -6.24 -38.64
N VAL A 81 20.25 -5.93 -38.45
CA VAL A 81 19.38 -6.64 -37.51
C VAL A 81 19.25 -8.12 -37.88
N ALA A 82 19.27 -8.45 -39.17
CA ALA A 82 19.26 -9.83 -39.65
C ALA A 82 20.39 -10.71 -39.08
N GLU A 83 21.52 -10.12 -38.68
CA GLU A 83 22.67 -10.84 -38.13
C GLU A 83 22.51 -11.21 -36.64
N VAL A 84 21.54 -10.60 -35.95
CA VAL A 84 21.42 -10.63 -34.48
C VAL A 84 20.03 -11.04 -34.02
N MET A 85 19.03 -10.96 -34.90
CA MET A 85 17.65 -11.31 -34.58
C MET A 85 17.49 -12.81 -34.27
N GLN A 86 16.55 -13.11 -33.39
CA GLN A 86 16.06 -14.47 -33.16
C GLN A 86 15.03 -14.82 -34.25
N THR A 87 15.27 -15.92 -34.97
CA THR A 87 14.43 -16.36 -36.11
C THR A 87 13.38 -17.40 -35.74
N GLU A 88 13.51 -18.04 -34.58
CA GLU A 88 12.52 -19.00 -34.08
C GLU A 88 11.31 -18.25 -33.51
N LEU A 89 10.38 -17.93 -34.40
CA LEU A 89 9.18 -17.18 -34.04
C LEU A 89 8.03 -18.10 -33.65
N VAL A 90 7.45 -17.80 -32.50
CA VAL A 90 6.20 -18.39 -32.05
C VAL A 90 5.07 -17.40 -32.33
N THR A 91 4.18 -17.77 -33.26
CA THR A 91 3.05 -16.94 -33.70
C THR A 91 1.71 -17.59 -33.33
N ILE A 92 0.64 -16.81 -33.31
CA ILE A 92 -0.74 -17.30 -33.15
C ILE A 92 -1.70 -16.53 -34.06
N PRO A 93 -2.62 -17.19 -34.78
CA PRO A 93 -3.62 -16.48 -35.57
C PRO A 93 -4.58 -15.67 -34.69
N ARG A 94 -4.96 -14.46 -35.11
CA ARG A 94 -5.83 -13.54 -34.34
C ARG A 94 -7.17 -14.14 -33.92
N SER A 95 -7.69 -15.11 -34.68
CA SER A 95 -8.97 -15.80 -34.43
C SER A 95 -8.87 -16.95 -33.42
N HIS A 96 -7.68 -17.29 -32.91
CA HIS A 96 -7.54 -18.32 -31.87
C HIS A 96 -7.97 -17.78 -30.51
N TYR A 97 -8.19 -18.69 -29.56
CA TYR A 97 -8.59 -18.32 -28.22
C TYR A 97 -7.40 -17.95 -27.31
N VAL A 98 -7.68 -17.18 -26.26
CA VAL A 98 -6.67 -16.78 -25.28
C VAL A 98 -5.98 -17.98 -24.62
N TYR A 99 -6.70 -19.06 -24.33
CA TYR A 99 -6.07 -20.26 -23.76
C TYR A 99 -5.03 -20.89 -24.68
N ASP A 100 -5.24 -20.82 -26.01
CA ASP A 100 -4.26 -21.31 -26.99
C ASP A 100 -2.97 -20.49 -26.92
N ALA A 101 -3.11 -19.16 -26.78
CA ALA A 101 -1.97 -18.26 -26.61
C ALA A 101 -1.19 -18.58 -25.33
N ILE A 102 -1.89 -18.77 -24.20
CA ILE A 102 -1.28 -19.10 -22.91
C ILE A 102 -0.56 -20.46 -22.98
N PHE A 103 -1.21 -21.48 -23.54
CA PHE A 103 -0.60 -22.81 -23.69
C PHE A 103 0.65 -22.76 -24.56
N LYS A 104 0.60 -22.01 -25.67
CA LYS A 104 1.73 -21.85 -26.57
C LYS A 104 2.87 -21.06 -25.91
N MET A 105 2.56 -20.00 -25.17
CA MET A 105 3.54 -19.27 -24.37
C MET A 105 4.23 -20.16 -23.34
N ALA A 106 3.46 -20.93 -22.56
CA ALA A 106 3.98 -21.84 -21.55
C ALA A 106 4.84 -22.97 -22.17
N LYS A 107 4.37 -23.59 -23.25
CA LYS A 107 5.07 -24.66 -23.97
C LYS A 107 6.43 -24.20 -24.50
N HIS A 108 6.51 -22.98 -25.00
CA HIS A 108 7.73 -22.42 -25.58
C HIS A 108 8.54 -21.60 -24.56
N ASN A 109 8.09 -21.49 -23.31
CA ASN A 109 8.69 -20.67 -22.25
C ASN A 109 8.95 -19.21 -22.68
N ILE A 110 7.95 -18.59 -23.29
CA ILE A 110 8.00 -17.21 -23.79
C ILE A 110 6.92 -16.35 -23.11
N HIS A 111 7.20 -15.06 -22.96
CA HIS A 111 6.29 -14.10 -22.30
C HIS A 111 5.53 -13.19 -23.29
N ARG A 112 5.78 -13.37 -24.59
CA ARG A 112 5.19 -12.60 -25.68
C ARG A 112 4.94 -13.49 -26.89
N ILE A 113 3.85 -13.26 -27.60
CA ILE A 113 3.47 -14.03 -28.79
C ILE A 113 3.04 -13.07 -29.89
N LEU A 114 3.50 -13.34 -31.11
CA LEU A 114 3.14 -12.55 -32.27
C LEU A 114 1.78 -12.99 -32.81
N VAL A 115 0.90 -12.03 -33.06
CA VAL A 115 -0.43 -12.27 -33.59
C VAL A 115 -0.41 -12.07 -35.09
N THR A 116 -0.89 -13.05 -35.85
CA THR A 116 -0.90 -13.01 -37.32
C THR A 116 -2.31 -13.13 -37.90
N ASP A 117 -2.49 -12.66 -39.14
CA ASP A 117 -3.70 -12.93 -39.91
C ASP A 117 -3.63 -14.32 -40.58
N SER A 118 -4.67 -14.67 -41.35
CA SER A 118 -4.72 -15.92 -42.11
C SER A 118 -3.67 -16.02 -43.22
N GLY A 119 -3.10 -14.90 -43.66
CA GLY A 119 -2.00 -14.84 -44.62
C GLY A 119 -0.61 -14.85 -43.98
N GLY A 120 -0.52 -15.00 -42.65
CA GLY A 120 0.74 -15.01 -41.91
C GLY A 120 1.34 -13.62 -41.68
N ARG A 121 0.62 -12.54 -42.01
CA ARG A 121 1.10 -11.16 -41.80
C ARG A 121 0.97 -10.76 -40.34
N LEU A 122 1.89 -9.96 -39.84
CA LEU A 122 1.89 -9.45 -38.47
C LEU A 122 0.71 -8.50 -38.26
N VAL A 123 -0.16 -8.84 -37.33
CA VAL A 123 -1.31 -8.03 -36.89
C VAL A 123 -0.97 -7.29 -35.60
N GLY A 124 -0.27 -7.97 -34.68
CA GLY A 124 0.26 -7.34 -33.49
C GLY A 124 0.95 -8.30 -32.53
N MET A 125 0.92 -8.00 -31.24
CA MET A 125 1.59 -8.79 -30.20
C MET A 125 0.74 -8.83 -28.93
N VAL A 126 0.80 -9.95 -28.22
CA VAL A 126 0.22 -10.13 -26.88
C VAL A 126 1.31 -10.57 -25.91
N THR A 127 1.29 -10.03 -24.70
CA THR A 127 2.20 -10.37 -23.61
C THR A 127 1.46 -11.02 -22.44
N ASP A 128 2.18 -11.70 -21.55
CA ASP A 128 1.64 -12.22 -20.30
C ASP A 128 0.93 -11.14 -19.45
N THR A 129 1.45 -9.91 -19.45
CA THR A 129 0.80 -8.78 -18.78
C THR A 129 -0.52 -8.33 -19.42
N ASP A 130 -0.72 -8.61 -20.71
CA ASP A 130 -1.98 -8.31 -21.40
C ASP A 130 -3.08 -9.28 -20.97
N PHE A 131 -2.73 -10.54 -20.68
CA PHE A 131 -3.63 -11.50 -20.05
C PHE A 131 -4.02 -11.07 -18.63
N LEU A 132 -3.09 -10.51 -17.87
CA LEU A 132 -3.36 -9.95 -16.54
C LEU A 132 -4.23 -8.69 -16.59
N GLY A 133 -4.11 -7.89 -17.66
CA GLY A 133 -4.86 -6.64 -17.86
C GLY A 133 -6.34 -6.83 -18.18
N LEU A 134 -6.76 -8.00 -18.69
CA LEU A 134 -8.17 -8.31 -18.92
C LEU A 134 -8.91 -8.84 -17.68
N GLN A 135 -8.17 -9.22 -16.64
CA GLN A 135 -8.77 -9.24 -15.32
C GLN A 135 -8.89 -7.78 -14.87
N THR A 136 -9.99 -7.12 -15.26
CA THR A 136 -10.40 -5.76 -14.85
C THR A 136 -10.51 -5.56 -13.33
N ARG A 137 -10.15 -6.60 -12.57
CA ARG A 137 -10.20 -6.73 -11.10
C ARG A 137 -8.92 -7.36 -10.53
N SER A 138 -7.83 -7.34 -11.29
CA SER A 138 -6.48 -7.68 -10.83
C SER A 138 -5.88 -6.49 -10.08
N PRO A 139 -5.14 -6.71 -8.98
CA PRO A 139 -4.42 -5.64 -8.30
C PRO A 139 -3.55 -4.79 -9.23
N LEU A 140 -2.83 -5.43 -10.16
CA LEU A 140 -1.97 -4.74 -11.11
C LEU A 140 -2.76 -3.84 -12.07
N TYR A 141 -3.93 -4.28 -12.51
CA TYR A 141 -4.82 -3.47 -13.36
C TYR A 141 -5.25 -2.20 -12.61
N LEU A 142 -5.74 -2.35 -11.38
CA LEU A 142 -6.20 -1.20 -10.57
C LEU A 142 -5.07 -0.22 -10.27
N THR A 143 -3.85 -0.69 -9.97
CA THR A 143 -2.69 0.19 -9.79
C THR A 143 -2.39 1.01 -11.04
N ARG A 144 -2.51 0.42 -12.24
CA ARG A 144 -2.33 1.14 -13.52
C ARG A 144 -3.45 2.14 -13.79
N GLU A 145 -4.70 1.75 -13.50
CA GLU A 145 -5.85 2.65 -13.65
C GLU A 145 -5.70 3.88 -12.75
N ILE A 146 -5.31 3.70 -11.47
CA ILE A 146 -5.01 4.82 -10.56
C ILE A 146 -3.94 5.71 -11.18
N ALA A 147 -2.81 5.15 -11.60
CA ALA A 147 -1.71 5.92 -12.17
C ALA A 147 -2.11 6.70 -13.45
N SER A 148 -3.05 6.17 -14.24
CA SER A 148 -3.53 6.80 -15.48
C SER A 148 -4.72 7.75 -15.31
N ALA A 149 -5.34 7.79 -14.13
CA ALA A 149 -6.55 8.57 -13.90
C ALA A 149 -6.30 10.05 -14.14
N ARG A 150 -7.17 10.70 -14.91
CA ARG A 150 -7.09 12.12 -15.30
C ARG A 150 -8.02 13.02 -14.49
N THR A 151 -8.90 12.45 -13.66
CA THR A 151 -9.83 13.22 -12.84
C THR A 151 -10.10 12.55 -11.51
N LEU A 152 -10.50 13.34 -10.50
CA LEU A 152 -10.97 12.82 -9.21
C LEU A 152 -12.22 11.93 -9.36
N VAL A 153 -13.05 12.19 -10.37
CA VAL A 153 -14.23 11.35 -10.67
C VAL A 153 -13.81 9.94 -11.09
N GLN A 154 -12.76 9.81 -11.92
CA GLN A 154 -12.22 8.51 -12.30
C GLN A 154 -11.65 7.76 -11.09
N LEU A 155 -10.87 8.46 -10.24
CA LEU A 155 -10.35 7.91 -9.00
C LEU A 155 -11.48 7.39 -8.09
N ARG A 156 -12.55 8.17 -7.89
CA ARG A 156 -13.72 7.74 -7.12
C ARG A 156 -14.31 6.43 -7.68
N GLY A 157 -14.43 6.31 -9.00
CA GLY A 157 -14.91 5.07 -9.64
C GLY A 157 -13.97 3.87 -9.44
N ILE A 158 -12.65 4.09 -9.40
CA ILE A 158 -11.67 3.02 -9.14
C ILE A 158 -11.75 2.53 -7.69
N SER A 159 -12.04 3.42 -6.73
CA SER A 159 -12.21 3.07 -5.31
C SER A 159 -13.29 1.99 -5.10
N GLU A 160 -14.39 2.07 -5.85
CA GLU A 160 -15.45 1.06 -5.82
C GLU A 160 -14.97 -0.32 -6.33
N GLN A 161 -14.16 -0.33 -7.39
CA GLN A 161 -13.56 -1.56 -7.97
C GLN A 161 -12.56 -2.23 -7.01
N ILE A 162 -11.83 -1.42 -6.22
CA ILE A 162 -10.93 -1.92 -5.18
C ILE A 162 -11.71 -2.63 -4.09
N VAL A 163 -12.81 -2.04 -3.60
CA VAL A 163 -13.65 -2.69 -2.59
C VAL A 163 -14.16 -4.04 -3.09
N GLU A 164 -14.58 -4.13 -4.36
CA GLU A 164 -15.01 -5.40 -4.96
C GLU A 164 -13.86 -6.42 -5.03
N THR A 165 -12.68 -5.97 -5.46
CA THR A 165 -11.48 -6.81 -5.58
C THR A 165 -11.04 -7.34 -4.21
N ILE A 166 -10.98 -6.49 -3.19
CA ILE A 166 -10.65 -6.86 -1.82
C ILE A 166 -11.72 -7.79 -1.22
N SER A 167 -13.01 -7.56 -1.51
CA SER A 167 -14.09 -8.45 -1.09
C SER A 167 -13.91 -9.87 -1.61
N ARG A 168 -13.52 -10.01 -2.88
CA ARG A 168 -13.22 -11.31 -3.51
C ARG A 168 -11.98 -11.95 -2.91
N LEU A 169 -10.86 -11.21 -2.84
CA LEU A 169 -9.61 -11.72 -2.27
C LEU A 169 -9.75 -12.09 -0.79
N SER A 170 -10.56 -11.36 -0.02
CA SER A 170 -10.85 -11.67 1.38
C SER A 170 -11.66 -12.97 1.59
N ARG A 171 -12.31 -13.49 0.55
CA ARG A 171 -12.98 -14.82 0.58
C ARG A 171 -12.05 -15.95 0.17
N SER A 172 -10.91 -15.62 -0.44
CA SER A 172 -9.86 -16.58 -0.81
C SER A 172 -8.93 -16.90 0.38
N VAL A 173 -7.96 -17.77 0.14
CA VAL A 173 -6.93 -18.21 1.12
C VAL A 173 -5.88 -17.12 1.39
N ALA A 174 -6.00 -15.92 0.81
CA ALA A 174 -5.08 -14.82 1.04
C ALA A 174 -4.93 -14.53 2.55
N ASP A 175 -3.66 -14.42 2.99
CA ASP A 175 -3.33 -14.08 4.35
C ASP A 175 -3.69 -12.61 4.64
N THR A 176 -3.93 -12.30 5.91
CA THR A 176 -4.41 -10.97 6.31
C THR A 176 -3.38 -9.87 6.05
N ARG A 177 -2.10 -10.16 6.27
CA ARG A 177 -1.02 -9.17 6.14
C ARG A 177 -0.91 -8.71 4.69
N SER A 178 -0.91 -9.65 3.75
CA SER A 178 -0.90 -9.35 2.31
C SER A 178 -2.12 -8.54 1.87
N LEU A 179 -3.32 -8.87 2.37
CA LEU A 179 -4.53 -8.11 2.05
C LEU A 179 -4.46 -6.66 2.56
N VAL A 180 -3.98 -6.47 3.79
CA VAL A 180 -3.82 -5.14 4.40
C VAL A 180 -2.76 -4.34 3.65
N HIS A 181 -1.61 -4.92 3.35
CA HIS A 181 -0.57 -4.26 2.54
C HIS A 181 -1.08 -3.85 1.17
N LEU A 182 -1.86 -4.71 0.51
CA LEU A 182 -2.45 -4.38 -0.78
C LEU A 182 -3.39 -3.17 -0.68
N ILE A 183 -4.23 -3.11 0.36
CA ILE A 183 -5.11 -1.95 0.60
C ILE A 183 -4.27 -0.68 0.82
N SER A 184 -3.23 -0.75 1.64
CA SER A 184 -2.34 0.40 1.88
C SER A 184 -1.61 0.85 0.62
N HIS A 185 -1.14 -0.05 -0.25
CA HIS A 185 -0.54 0.32 -1.53
C HIS A 185 -1.53 1.05 -2.45
N PHE A 186 -2.81 0.65 -2.45
CA PHE A 186 -3.82 1.40 -3.19
C PHE A 186 -4.01 2.80 -2.60
N ASN A 187 -4.17 2.92 -1.28
CA ASN A 187 -4.36 4.23 -0.63
C ASN A 187 -3.18 5.18 -0.91
N ASP A 188 -1.94 4.71 -0.78
CA ASP A 188 -0.74 5.48 -1.12
C ASP A 188 -0.77 5.94 -2.60
N ALA A 189 -1.12 5.04 -3.52
CA ALA A 189 -1.20 5.35 -4.95
C ALA A 189 -2.31 6.38 -5.25
N PHE A 190 -3.44 6.34 -4.54
CA PHE A 190 -4.50 7.34 -4.64
C PHE A 190 -4.00 8.72 -4.24
N THR A 191 -3.40 8.83 -3.05
CA THR A 191 -2.90 10.10 -2.55
C THR A 191 -1.84 10.67 -3.49
N LEU A 192 -0.89 9.84 -3.94
CA LEU A 192 0.14 10.25 -4.89
C LEU A 192 -0.43 10.68 -6.25
N ARG A 193 -1.46 10.00 -6.75
CA ARG A 193 -2.11 10.43 -8.00
C ARG A 193 -2.87 11.73 -7.82
N ILE A 194 -3.57 11.92 -6.70
CA ILE A 194 -4.25 13.18 -6.39
C ILE A 194 -3.25 14.34 -6.38
N VAL A 195 -2.11 14.15 -5.70
CA VAL A 195 -1.02 15.14 -5.71
C VAL A 195 -0.57 15.44 -7.14
N SER A 196 -0.35 14.41 -7.97
CA SER A 196 0.03 14.60 -9.37
C SER A 196 -1.04 15.37 -10.17
N LEU A 197 -2.32 15.12 -9.93
CA LEU A 197 -3.42 15.85 -10.58
C LEU A 197 -3.47 17.32 -10.14
N MET A 198 -3.25 17.60 -8.86
CA MET A 198 -3.16 18.99 -8.36
C MET A 198 -1.99 19.74 -9.02
N GLU A 199 -0.86 19.08 -9.22
CA GLU A 199 0.29 19.65 -9.92
C GLU A 199 0.02 19.87 -11.42
N GLU A 200 -0.54 18.87 -12.10
CA GLU A 200 -0.85 18.89 -13.54
C GLU A 200 -1.94 19.93 -13.90
N ASP A 201 -3.04 19.96 -13.13
CA ASP A 201 -4.25 20.71 -13.50
C ASP A 201 -4.36 22.07 -12.80
N GLU A 202 -3.84 22.19 -11.58
CA GLU A 202 -3.97 23.39 -10.75
C GLU A 202 -2.63 24.14 -10.57
N GLY A 203 -1.52 23.55 -11.01
CA GLY A 203 -0.17 24.09 -10.78
C GLY A 203 0.22 24.13 -9.30
N LEU A 204 -0.47 23.35 -8.46
CA LEU A 204 -0.32 23.37 -7.00
C LEU A 204 0.53 22.18 -6.54
N SER A 205 1.82 22.45 -6.29
CA SER A 205 2.79 21.46 -5.81
C SER A 205 3.14 21.69 -4.34
N LEU A 206 3.57 20.62 -3.67
CA LEU A 206 4.20 20.74 -2.35
C LEU A 206 5.55 21.46 -2.54
N PRO A 207 5.84 22.56 -1.83
CA PRO A 207 7.09 23.28 -2.00
C PRO A 207 8.33 22.41 -1.72
N ALA A 208 9.42 22.67 -2.44
CA ALA A 208 10.70 22.01 -2.19
C ALA A 208 11.16 22.25 -0.74
N GLY A 209 11.69 21.20 -0.11
CA GLY A 209 12.06 21.24 1.32
C GLY A 209 10.86 21.05 2.26
N ALA A 210 9.72 20.57 1.77
CA ALA A 210 8.60 20.11 2.58
C ALA A 210 8.29 18.62 2.31
N ALA A 211 7.64 17.97 3.27
CA ALA A 211 7.20 16.58 3.19
C ALA A 211 5.80 16.42 3.78
N TYR A 212 4.93 15.72 3.05
CA TYR A 212 3.64 15.24 3.49
C TYR A 212 3.80 13.86 4.14
N LEU A 213 3.39 13.78 5.41
CA LEU A 213 3.53 12.62 6.27
C LEU A 213 2.19 11.92 6.45
N ALA A 214 2.17 10.63 6.16
CA ALA A 214 1.12 9.72 6.61
C ALA A 214 1.36 9.34 8.08
N LEU A 215 0.30 9.31 8.89
CA LEU A 215 0.39 9.04 10.32
C LEU A 215 -0.38 7.77 10.73
N GLY A 216 -0.12 7.28 11.94
CA GLY A 216 -0.87 6.19 12.56
C GLY A 216 -0.92 4.93 11.68
N SER A 217 -2.13 4.42 11.38
CA SER A 217 -2.26 3.22 10.55
C SER A 217 -1.81 3.41 9.10
N GLU A 218 -1.87 4.64 8.57
CA GLU A 218 -1.35 4.94 7.22
C GLU A 218 0.18 4.92 7.22
N GLY A 219 0.77 5.58 8.23
CA GLY A 219 2.23 5.58 8.42
C GLY A 219 2.80 4.17 8.55
N ARG A 220 2.11 3.27 9.27
CA ARG A 220 2.50 1.84 9.38
C ARG A 220 2.16 0.99 8.16
N GLY A 221 1.40 1.46 7.18
CA GLY A 221 0.93 0.64 6.05
C GLY A 221 -0.07 -0.45 6.46
N GLU A 222 -0.93 -0.14 7.44
CA GLU A 222 -1.88 -1.09 8.05
C GLU A 222 -3.33 -0.65 7.93
N GLN A 223 -3.64 0.17 6.93
CA GLN A 223 -5.01 0.62 6.71
C GLN A 223 -5.85 -0.55 6.22
N THR A 224 -7.08 -0.63 6.73
CA THR A 224 -8.12 -1.46 6.09
C THR A 224 -8.95 -0.57 5.16
N LEU A 225 -10.14 -1.02 4.74
CA LEU A 225 -10.99 -0.22 3.85
C LEU A 225 -11.49 1.05 4.55
N ARG A 226 -11.59 2.16 3.81
CA ARG A 226 -12.12 3.45 4.26
C ARG A 226 -11.56 3.87 5.62
N THR A 227 -10.33 4.35 5.60
CA THR A 227 -9.71 4.99 6.77
C THR A 227 -9.86 6.49 6.69
N ASP A 228 -9.90 7.11 7.86
CA ASP A 228 -9.86 8.56 7.96
C ASP A 228 -8.48 9.06 7.48
N GLN A 229 -8.43 10.30 7.00
CA GLN A 229 -7.18 10.96 6.62
C GLN A 229 -6.42 11.34 7.88
N ASP A 230 -5.26 10.71 8.12
CA ASP A 230 -4.39 11.00 9.26
C ASP A 230 -3.03 11.48 8.75
N SER A 231 -2.82 12.79 8.74
CA SER A 231 -1.66 13.39 8.06
C SER A 231 -1.08 14.61 8.75
N ALA A 232 0.18 14.89 8.43
CA ALA A 232 0.92 16.08 8.85
C ALA A 232 1.82 16.59 7.72
N ILE A 233 2.32 17.82 7.86
CA ILE A 233 3.39 18.35 7.01
C ILE A 233 4.55 18.82 7.89
N VAL A 234 5.76 18.49 7.46
CA VAL A 234 7.02 19.07 7.95
C VAL A 234 7.68 19.85 6.83
N TYR A 235 8.27 21.00 7.13
CA TYR A 235 8.99 21.81 6.14
C TYR A 235 10.27 22.42 6.71
N ALA A 236 11.21 22.77 5.84
CA ALA A 236 12.48 23.39 6.22
C ALA A 236 12.25 24.78 6.86
N ASP A 237 13.05 25.12 7.89
CA ASP A 237 12.88 26.36 8.66
C ASP A 237 13.04 27.65 7.84
N GLY A 238 13.75 27.57 6.71
CA GLY A 238 14.01 28.70 5.81
C GLY A 238 13.01 28.87 4.67
N LEU A 239 11.85 28.21 4.70
CA LEU A 239 10.85 28.36 3.64
C LEU A 239 10.36 29.82 3.53
N ALA A 240 10.36 30.37 2.32
CA ALA A 240 9.88 31.73 2.08
C ALA A 240 8.37 31.86 2.38
N PRO A 241 7.87 33.04 2.78
CA PRO A 241 6.45 33.26 3.06
C PRO A 241 5.51 32.85 1.92
N GLU A 242 5.92 33.04 0.67
CA GLU A 242 5.16 32.66 -0.52
C GLU A 242 5.07 31.14 -0.69
N ALA A 243 6.14 30.43 -0.30
CA ALA A 243 6.16 28.98 -0.26
C ALA A 243 5.26 28.46 0.87
N LEU A 244 5.25 29.11 2.04
CA LEU A 244 4.34 28.76 3.13
C LEU A 244 2.87 28.95 2.73
N ALA A 245 2.53 30.07 2.08
CA ALA A 245 1.18 30.28 1.55
C ALA A 245 0.78 29.22 0.51
N THR A 246 1.74 28.73 -0.29
CA THR A 246 1.50 27.65 -1.24
C THR A 246 1.32 26.30 -0.54
N LEU A 247 2.12 26.02 0.48
CA LEU A 247 2.00 24.84 1.33
C LEU A 247 0.62 24.79 2.02
N ASP A 248 0.11 25.93 2.48
CA ASP A 248 -1.20 26.04 3.10
C ASP A 248 -2.32 25.64 2.14
N ARG A 249 -2.31 26.21 0.93
CA ARG A 249 -3.27 25.87 -0.13
C ARG A 249 -3.16 24.41 -0.55
N PHE A 250 -1.93 23.89 -0.67
CA PHE A 250 -1.67 22.49 -1.00
C PHE A 250 -2.31 21.56 0.04
N ALA A 251 -2.12 21.85 1.33
CA ALA A 251 -2.63 21.04 2.42
C ALA A 251 -4.16 21.01 2.46
N GLU A 252 -4.81 22.17 2.31
CA GLU A 252 -6.27 22.28 2.23
C GLU A 252 -6.81 21.52 1.01
N ARG A 253 -6.23 21.77 -0.17
CA ARG A 253 -6.69 21.17 -1.41
C ARG A 253 -6.55 19.65 -1.43
N LEU A 254 -5.44 19.10 -0.91
CA LEU A 254 -5.22 17.65 -0.84
C LEU A 254 -6.24 16.99 0.09
N VAL A 255 -6.53 17.58 1.25
CA VAL A 255 -7.53 17.05 2.18
C VAL A 255 -8.93 17.05 1.56
N ASP A 256 -9.28 18.11 0.83
CA ASP A 256 -10.55 18.22 0.09
C ASP A 256 -10.62 17.16 -1.02
N ALA A 257 -9.57 17.01 -1.82
CA ALA A 257 -9.52 16.04 -2.90
C ALA A 257 -9.62 14.58 -2.41
N LEU A 258 -8.98 14.26 -1.28
CA LEU A 258 -9.09 12.96 -0.63
C LEU A 258 -10.54 12.70 -0.15
N GLU A 259 -11.21 13.70 0.40
CA GLU A 259 -12.62 13.63 0.78
C GLU A 259 -13.52 13.43 -0.45
N GLU A 260 -13.24 14.12 -1.55
CA GLU A 260 -13.93 13.96 -2.82
C GLU A 260 -13.79 12.54 -3.40
N VAL A 261 -12.66 11.85 -3.24
CA VAL A 261 -12.54 10.45 -3.71
C VAL A 261 -13.08 9.42 -2.69
N GLY A 262 -13.61 9.89 -1.56
CA GLY A 262 -14.32 9.07 -0.57
C GLY A 262 -13.48 8.67 0.66
N VAL A 263 -12.37 9.36 0.92
CA VAL A 263 -11.56 9.20 2.13
C VAL A 263 -11.99 10.26 3.16
N PRO A 264 -12.74 9.90 4.20
CA PRO A 264 -13.31 10.87 5.13
C PRO A 264 -12.23 11.63 5.92
N ARG A 265 -12.52 12.89 6.29
CA ARG A 265 -11.68 13.65 7.22
C ARG A 265 -11.61 12.98 8.59
N CYS A 266 -10.45 13.06 9.24
CA CYS A 266 -10.27 12.58 10.61
C CYS A 266 -11.15 13.36 11.61
N PRO A 267 -12.03 12.68 12.37
CA PRO A 267 -12.83 13.32 13.42
C PRO A 267 -11.98 13.96 14.53
N GLY A 268 -10.74 13.50 14.71
CA GLY A 268 -9.75 14.06 15.63
C GLY A 268 -8.98 15.25 15.09
N ASN A 269 -9.30 15.74 13.88
CA ASN A 269 -8.65 16.86 13.21
C ASN A 269 -7.12 16.70 13.06
N THR A 270 -6.64 15.46 12.94
CA THR A 270 -5.23 15.12 12.66
C THR A 270 -4.99 15.16 11.15
N LEU A 271 -5.04 16.37 10.60
CA LEU A 271 -5.04 16.64 9.17
C LEU A 271 -3.92 17.61 8.82
N ALA A 272 -3.27 17.42 7.67
CA ALA A 272 -2.24 18.34 7.19
C ALA A 272 -2.73 19.79 7.01
N CYS A 273 -4.04 20.00 6.77
CA CYS A 273 -4.64 21.33 6.69
C CYS A 273 -4.83 22.01 8.06
N ASN A 274 -4.73 21.27 9.16
CA ASN A 274 -4.76 21.83 10.51
C ASN A 274 -3.38 22.39 10.86
N PRO A 275 -3.26 23.69 11.21
CA PRO A 275 -1.98 24.30 11.61
C PRO A 275 -1.26 23.56 12.74
N GLU A 276 -1.99 22.86 13.62
CA GLU A 276 -1.40 22.07 14.70
C GLU A 276 -0.61 20.84 14.21
N TRP A 277 -0.82 20.41 12.96
CA TRP A 277 -0.12 19.29 12.31
C TRP A 277 0.75 19.74 11.14
N ARG A 278 1.13 21.02 11.11
CA ARG A 278 1.90 21.63 10.03
C ARG A 278 2.93 22.61 10.58
N HIS A 279 4.17 22.13 10.75
CA HIS A 279 5.23 22.90 11.39
C HIS A 279 6.55 22.82 10.62
N SER A 280 7.41 23.81 10.84
CA SER A 280 8.79 23.71 10.41
C SER A 280 9.51 22.59 11.16
N LEU A 281 10.66 22.18 10.65
CA LEU A 281 11.46 21.10 11.23
C LEU A 281 11.86 21.41 12.68
N SER A 282 12.34 22.63 12.98
CA SER A 282 12.68 23.03 14.35
C SER A 282 11.47 23.06 15.27
N ALA A 283 10.34 23.60 14.81
CA ALA A 283 9.10 23.64 15.58
C ALA A 283 8.55 22.23 15.86
N TRP A 284 8.64 21.31 14.90
CA TRP A 284 8.31 19.90 15.14
C TRP A 284 9.24 19.28 16.20
N LYS A 285 10.55 19.50 16.10
CA LYS A 285 11.53 19.00 17.09
C LYS A 285 11.20 19.51 18.51
N GLU A 286 10.88 20.79 18.66
CA GLU A 286 10.46 21.37 19.94
C GLU A 286 9.18 20.71 20.48
N ARG A 287 8.18 20.56 19.62
CA ARG A 287 6.88 19.98 20.00
C ARG A 287 6.99 18.52 20.40
N LEU A 288 7.78 17.73 19.67
CA LEU A 288 8.07 16.33 20.01
C LEU A 288 8.83 16.24 21.34
N ALA A 289 9.81 17.11 21.57
CA ALA A 289 10.53 17.16 22.84
C ALA A 289 9.58 17.51 24.00
N GLN A 290 8.63 18.43 23.79
CA GLN A 290 7.60 18.77 24.77
C GLN A 290 6.67 17.59 25.07
N TRP A 291 6.15 16.91 24.04
CA TRP A 291 5.24 15.78 24.23
C TRP A 291 5.90 14.61 24.96
N ILE A 292 7.19 14.37 24.72
CA ILE A 292 7.97 13.31 25.35
C ILE A 292 8.35 13.69 26.79
N SER A 293 8.80 14.93 27.03
CA SER A 293 9.25 15.37 28.36
C SER A 293 8.12 15.57 29.36
N VAL A 294 6.93 15.96 28.88
CA VAL A 294 5.75 16.25 29.71
C VAL A 294 4.59 15.37 29.26
N PRO A 295 4.53 14.08 29.69
CA PRO A 295 3.57 13.09 29.22
C PRO A 295 2.17 13.29 29.83
N LYS A 296 1.55 14.45 29.57
CA LYS A 296 0.14 14.71 29.88
C LYS A 296 -0.75 13.87 28.93
N PRO A 297 -2.01 13.57 29.30
CA PRO A 297 -2.90 12.74 28.47
C PRO A 297 -2.99 13.17 27.00
N GLU A 298 -3.09 14.47 26.73
CA GLU A 298 -3.11 15.01 25.37
C GLU A 298 -1.79 14.78 24.61
N SER A 299 -0.65 15.02 25.27
CA SER A 299 0.68 14.78 24.70
C SER A 299 0.90 13.31 24.35
N LEU A 300 0.41 12.39 25.20
CA LEU A 300 0.45 10.96 24.93
C LEU A 300 -0.40 10.60 23.70
N VAL A 301 -1.62 11.12 23.60
CA VAL A 301 -2.47 10.88 22.41
C VAL A 301 -1.79 11.42 21.15
N ASN A 302 -1.34 12.68 21.15
CA ASN A 302 -0.75 13.32 19.99
C ASN A 302 0.54 12.60 19.55
N PHE A 303 1.43 12.30 20.49
CA PHE A 303 2.65 11.55 20.16
C PHE A 303 2.33 10.12 19.73
N SER A 304 1.35 9.44 20.34
CA SER A 304 0.99 8.07 19.95
C SER A 304 0.51 7.98 18.48
N MET A 305 -0.07 9.09 18.00
CA MET A 305 -0.51 9.25 16.62
C MET A 305 0.65 9.61 15.70
N PHE A 306 1.51 10.54 16.14
CA PHE A 306 2.66 11.01 15.36
C PHE A 306 3.78 9.98 15.25
N GLN A 307 4.07 9.17 16.28
CA GLN A 307 5.26 8.29 16.33
C GLN A 307 5.35 7.29 15.17
N ASP A 308 4.20 6.92 14.61
CA ASP A 308 4.10 6.02 13.47
C ASP A 308 3.88 6.86 12.20
N PHE A 309 4.88 7.66 11.85
CA PHE A 309 4.84 8.51 10.66
C PHE A 309 5.74 7.97 9.55
N ARG A 310 5.36 8.27 8.31
CA ARG A 310 6.17 7.98 7.11
C ARG A 310 5.91 9.04 6.05
N THR A 311 6.96 9.44 5.36
CA THR A 311 6.87 10.34 4.19
C THR A 311 6.17 9.62 3.06
N LEU A 312 5.07 10.22 2.59
CA LEU A 312 4.38 9.74 1.41
C LEU A 312 4.76 10.57 0.17
N HIS A 313 4.96 11.88 0.32
CA HIS A 313 5.36 12.78 -0.77
C HIS A 313 6.28 13.90 -0.26
N GLY A 314 7.24 14.35 -1.07
CA GLY A 314 8.18 15.42 -0.73
C GLY A 314 9.54 14.93 -0.21
N ASP A 315 10.17 15.71 0.67
CA ASP A 315 11.55 15.49 1.13
C ASP A 315 11.67 14.43 2.25
N VAL A 316 12.15 13.25 1.87
CA VAL A 316 12.33 12.10 2.77
C VAL A 316 13.42 12.35 3.83
N SER A 317 14.34 13.31 3.67
CA SER A 317 15.35 13.55 4.70
C SER A 317 14.74 14.12 5.99
N LEU A 318 13.61 14.84 5.88
CA LEU A 318 12.90 15.41 7.04
C LEU A 318 12.37 14.32 7.96
N GLU A 319 11.91 13.19 7.40
CA GLU A 319 11.48 12.06 8.23
C GLU A 319 12.62 11.48 9.05
N ARG A 320 13.79 11.30 8.41
CA ARG A 320 14.98 10.79 9.10
C ARG A 320 15.38 11.69 10.26
N GLU A 321 15.41 13.01 10.03
CA GLU A 321 15.76 13.97 11.08
C GLU A 321 14.78 13.97 12.26
N LEU A 322 13.49 13.80 11.99
CA LEU A 322 12.48 13.69 13.02
C LEU A 322 12.62 12.38 13.80
N HIS A 323 12.85 11.25 13.13
CA HIS A 323 13.10 9.96 13.80
C HIS A 323 14.34 10.02 14.70
N ASP A 324 15.44 10.59 14.21
CA ASP A 324 16.68 10.78 14.99
C ASP A 324 16.43 11.66 16.22
N HIS A 325 15.64 12.72 16.06
CA HIS A 325 15.28 13.60 17.16
C HIS A 325 14.40 12.89 18.20
N VAL A 326 13.38 12.16 17.76
CA VAL A 326 12.52 11.36 18.66
C VAL A 326 13.37 10.36 19.44
N GLN A 327 14.30 9.65 18.80
CA GLN A 327 15.20 8.71 19.46
C GLN A 327 16.01 9.39 20.57
N ASN A 328 16.60 10.54 20.28
CA ASN A 328 17.36 11.32 21.25
C ASN A 328 16.50 11.78 22.42
N CYS A 329 15.27 12.22 22.16
CA CYS A 329 14.33 12.63 23.20
C CYS A 329 13.94 11.46 24.11
N ILE A 330 13.64 10.28 23.55
CA ILE A 330 13.25 9.09 24.31
C ILE A 330 14.40 8.63 25.21
N GLN A 331 15.63 8.59 24.70
CA GLN A 331 16.82 8.20 25.48
C GLN A 331 17.09 9.15 26.67
N ARG A 332 16.74 10.44 26.54
CA ARG A 332 16.94 11.45 27.60
C ARG A 332 15.79 11.51 28.61
N ASN A 333 14.60 10.98 28.27
CA ASN A 333 13.40 11.12 29.07
C ASN A 333 12.89 9.75 29.56
N ALA A 334 13.51 9.22 30.60
CA ALA A 334 13.18 7.91 31.17
C ALA A 334 11.72 7.76 31.65
N LEU A 335 11.02 8.87 31.93
CA LEU A 335 9.63 8.86 32.38
C LEU A 335 8.65 8.61 31.24
N TYR A 336 8.98 8.92 30.00
CA TYR A 336 8.01 8.84 28.91
C TYR A 336 7.46 7.41 28.72
N LEU A 337 8.33 6.40 28.63
CA LEU A 337 7.92 5.02 28.34
C LEU A 337 6.97 4.44 29.41
N PRO A 338 7.22 4.59 30.72
CA PRO A 338 6.27 4.16 31.74
C PRO A 338 4.91 4.86 31.70
N TYR A 339 4.86 6.17 31.42
CA TYR A 339 3.59 6.91 31.29
C TYR A 339 2.81 6.48 30.04
N MET A 340 3.50 6.30 28.91
CA MET A 340 2.88 5.76 27.70
C MET A 340 2.39 4.33 27.90
N ALA A 341 3.19 3.45 28.53
CA ALA A 341 2.77 2.10 28.88
C ALA A 341 1.51 2.10 29.76
N ARG A 342 1.41 3.03 30.72
CA ARG A 342 0.20 3.22 31.52
C ARG A 342 -0.99 3.65 30.67
N HIS A 343 -0.80 4.59 29.76
CA HIS A 343 -1.86 5.04 28.85
C HIS A 343 -2.38 3.86 28.01
N VAL A 344 -1.50 3.11 27.35
CA VAL A 344 -1.85 1.92 26.55
C VAL A 344 -2.55 0.86 27.41
N PHE A 345 -2.08 0.63 28.64
CA PHE A 345 -2.70 -0.33 29.58
C PHE A 345 -4.16 0.00 29.92
N GLY A 346 -4.58 1.26 29.78
CA GLY A 346 -5.98 1.70 29.89
C GLY A 346 -6.90 1.11 28.82
N PHE A 347 -6.34 0.70 27.68
CA PHE A 347 -7.05 0.14 26.53
C PHE A 347 -6.97 -1.39 26.47
N ARG A 348 -6.46 -2.06 27.51
CA ARG A 348 -6.37 -3.52 27.55
C ARG A 348 -7.72 -4.20 27.34
N ALA A 349 -7.69 -5.37 26.73
CA ALA A 349 -8.87 -6.17 26.50
C ALA A 349 -9.55 -6.58 27.81
N ARG A 350 -10.83 -6.22 27.95
CA ARG A 350 -11.62 -6.57 29.14
C ARG A 350 -12.17 -8.00 29.01
N VAL A 351 -11.38 -8.97 29.47
CA VAL A 351 -11.78 -10.38 29.58
C VAL A 351 -11.98 -10.70 31.07
N GLY A 352 -13.18 -11.12 31.43
CA GLY A 352 -13.57 -11.49 32.79
C GLY A 352 -13.12 -12.91 33.16
N MET A 353 -13.48 -13.32 34.39
CA MET A 353 -13.24 -14.67 34.89
C MET A 353 -13.86 -15.72 33.94
N PHE A 354 -13.20 -16.88 33.82
CA PHE A 354 -13.58 -17.95 32.89
C PHE A 354 -13.59 -17.53 31.39
N GLY A 355 -12.88 -16.47 31.03
CA GLY A 355 -12.75 -16.04 29.63
C GLY A 355 -14.00 -15.34 29.07
N ARG A 356 -14.90 -14.84 29.93
CA ARG A 356 -16.06 -14.07 29.46
C ARG A 356 -15.60 -12.75 28.84
N ILE A 357 -15.94 -12.51 27.57
CA ILE A 357 -15.65 -11.23 26.91
C ILE A 357 -16.56 -10.15 27.54
N LEU A 358 -15.98 -9.07 28.05
CA LEU A 358 -16.73 -7.96 28.64
C LEU A 358 -17.05 -6.93 27.57
N VAL A 359 -18.29 -6.48 27.59
CA VAL A 359 -18.89 -5.55 26.62
C VAL A 359 -19.02 -4.15 27.21
N GLU A 360 -19.18 -3.14 26.35
CA GLU A 360 -19.48 -1.79 26.79
C GLU A 360 -20.81 -1.73 27.55
N ARG A 361 -20.81 -0.98 28.65
CA ARG A 361 -21.97 -0.89 29.55
C ARG A 361 -22.93 0.26 29.20
N ARG A 362 -22.44 1.26 28.46
CA ARG A 362 -23.16 2.52 28.15
C ARG A 362 -22.75 2.99 26.74
N GLY A 363 -23.51 3.95 26.20
CA GLY A 363 -23.30 4.52 24.87
C GLY A 363 -23.79 3.62 23.74
N GLU A 364 -23.52 4.04 22.49
CA GLU A 364 -23.93 3.33 21.27
C GLU A 364 -23.37 1.91 21.16
N GLY A 365 -22.23 1.65 21.81
CA GLY A 365 -21.61 0.34 21.89
C GLY A 365 -22.19 -0.61 22.93
N ARG A 366 -23.24 -0.22 23.68
CA ARG A 366 -23.78 -1.04 24.78
C ARG A 366 -24.07 -2.48 24.32
N GLY A 367 -23.54 -3.45 25.07
CA GLY A 367 -23.69 -4.88 24.75
C GLY A 367 -22.68 -5.41 23.72
N LYS A 368 -21.83 -4.55 23.16
CA LYS A 368 -20.84 -4.88 22.13
C LYS A 368 -19.40 -4.61 22.62
N VAL A 369 -18.42 -5.08 21.86
CA VAL A 369 -16.98 -4.88 22.10
C VAL A 369 -16.41 -4.03 20.99
N ASP A 370 -15.69 -2.95 21.33
CA ASP A 370 -14.89 -2.19 20.36
C ASP A 370 -13.56 -2.91 20.11
N ILE A 371 -13.43 -3.59 18.97
CA ILE A 371 -12.21 -4.35 18.62
C ILE A 371 -11.06 -3.44 18.18
N LYS A 372 -11.36 -2.23 17.71
CA LYS A 372 -10.34 -1.24 17.34
C LYS A 372 -9.68 -0.75 18.62
N LYS A 373 -10.48 -0.30 19.58
CA LYS A 373 -9.99 0.29 20.83
C LYS A 373 -9.33 -0.74 21.76
N HIS A 374 -10.01 -1.86 22.04
CA HIS A 374 -9.57 -2.83 23.07
C HIS A 374 -8.76 -4.01 22.52
N GLY A 375 -8.44 -3.98 21.23
CA GLY A 375 -7.70 -5.04 20.54
C GLY A 375 -6.59 -4.47 19.68
N ILE A 376 -6.94 -3.94 18.51
CA ILE A 376 -5.99 -3.46 17.49
C ILE A 376 -5.10 -2.35 18.07
N PHE A 377 -5.69 -1.28 18.61
CA PHE A 377 -4.96 -0.15 19.19
C PHE A 377 -4.05 -0.56 20.34
N ALA A 378 -4.53 -1.44 21.23
CA ALA A 378 -3.72 -1.93 22.35
C ALA A 378 -2.50 -2.75 21.89
N LEU A 379 -2.64 -3.55 20.83
CA LEU A 379 -1.52 -4.27 20.23
C LEU A 379 -0.56 -3.33 19.50
N THR A 380 -1.05 -2.51 18.59
CA THR A 380 -0.21 -1.61 17.78
C THR A 380 0.57 -0.67 18.68
N GLN A 381 -0.08 0.00 19.63
CA GLN A 381 0.60 0.92 20.54
C GLN A 381 1.54 0.23 21.53
N GLY A 382 1.18 -0.96 22.01
CA GLY A 382 2.05 -1.72 22.91
C GLY A 382 3.32 -2.22 22.22
N VAL A 383 3.19 -2.68 20.97
CA VAL A 383 4.32 -3.09 20.12
C VAL A 383 5.14 -1.87 19.71
N SER A 384 4.52 -0.78 19.23
CA SER A 384 5.21 0.45 18.85
C SER A 384 5.98 1.05 20.03
N LEU A 385 5.45 0.98 21.26
CA LEU A 385 6.17 1.44 22.46
C LEU A 385 7.47 0.65 22.71
N LEU A 386 7.42 -0.67 22.59
CA LEU A 386 8.61 -1.53 22.75
C LEU A 386 9.58 -1.35 21.59
N ALA A 387 9.06 -1.19 20.37
CA ALA A 387 9.86 -0.89 19.18
C ALA A 387 10.59 0.45 19.34
N LEU A 388 9.90 1.48 19.82
CA LEU A 388 10.46 2.80 20.10
C LEU A 388 11.59 2.76 21.13
N GLU A 389 11.42 2.00 22.22
CA GLU A 389 12.48 1.79 23.21
C GLU A 389 13.75 1.17 22.58
N GLN A 390 13.57 0.39 21.51
CA GLN A 390 14.64 -0.26 20.76
C GLN A 390 15.15 0.57 19.57
N GLY A 391 14.63 1.79 19.35
CA GLY A 391 14.96 2.63 18.19
C GLY A 391 14.46 2.07 16.86
N LEU A 392 13.34 1.36 16.88
CA LEU A 392 12.66 0.83 15.70
C LEU A 392 11.46 1.70 15.35
N PHE A 393 11.60 2.52 14.31
CA PHE A 393 10.57 3.49 13.89
C PHE A 393 9.67 2.94 12.78
N ASN A 394 10.29 2.32 11.77
CA ASN A 394 9.63 1.93 10.53
C ASN A 394 9.05 0.52 10.56
N GLY A 395 8.22 0.23 9.57
CA GLY A 395 7.60 -1.08 9.35
C GLY A 395 6.24 -1.22 10.02
N THR A 396 5.58 -2.32 9.67
CA THR A 396 4.28 -2.68 10.21
C THR A 396 4.42 -3.20 11.65
N THR A 397 3.31 -3.35 12.35
CA THR A 397 3.23 -4.03 13.65
C THR A 397 3.72 -5.47 13.53
N TRP A 398 3.46 -6.16 12.41
CA TRP A 398 4.03 -7.49 12.15
C TRP A 398 5.56 -7.44 12.11
N ASP A 399 6.13 -6.51 11.34
CA ASP A 399 7.59 -6.32 11.26
C ASP A 399 8.18 -6.00 12.64
N LYS A 400 7.53 -5.12 13.41
CA LYS A 400 7.98 -4.75 14.75
C LYS A 400 7.92 -5.94 15.72
N ILE A 401 6.89 -6.80 15.65
CA ILE A 401 6.80 -8.03 16.46
C ILE A 401 7.97 -8.98 16.13
N GLU A 402 8.24 -9.22 14.84
CA GLU A 402 9.33 -10.10 14.38
C GLU A 402 10.71 -9.55 14.79
N GLN A 403 10.93 -8.24 14.66
CA GLN A 403 12.16 -7.58 15.06
C GLN A 403 12.37 -7.61 16.58
N LEU A 404 11.31 -7.40 17.37
CA LEU A 404 11.37 -7.52 18.83
C LEU A 404 11.65 -8.96 19.29
N GLY A 405 11.15 -9.95 18.55
CA GLY A 405 11.51 -11.36 18.74
C GLY A 405 13.00 -11.62 18.47
N THR A 406 13.51 -11.12 17.34
CA THR A 406 14.93 -11.24 16.96
C THR A 406 15.87 -10.60 18.00
N ARG A 407 15.42 -9.53 18.66
CA ARG A 407 16.16 -8.84 19.74
C ARG A 407 15.98 -9.47 21.13
N GLY A 408 15.23 -10.56 21.25
CA GLY A 408 14.97 -11.26 22.52
C GLY A 408 14.06 -10.49 23.48
N ILE A 409 13.37 -9.44 23.03
CA ILE A 409 12.35 -8.73 23.82
C ILE A 409 11.06 -9.55 23.92
N PHE A 410 10.73 -10.28 22.85
CA PHE A 410 9.66 -11.26 22.79
C PHE A 410 10.22 -12.68 22.68
N SER A 411 9.58 -13.63 23.36
CA SER A 411 9.85 -15.05 23.13
C SER A 411 9.28 -15.50 21.78
N ALA A 412 9.69 -16.66 21.27
CA ALA A 412 9.11 -17.23 20.04
C ALA A 412 7.58 -17.41 20.13
N ASN A 413 7.09 -17.83 21.30
CA ASN A 413 5.66 -17.94 21.58
C ASN A 413 4.96 -16.57 21.59
N ASP A 414 5.61 -15.52 22.13
CA ASP A 414 5.04 -14.16 22.11
C ASP A 414 4.90 -13.65 20.67
N VAL A 415 5.90 -13.88 19.81
CA VAL A 415 5.86 -13.50 18.39
C VAL A 415 4.67 -14.13 17.68
N GLU A 416 4.48 -15.45 17.86
CA GLU A 416 3.35 -16.20 17.28
C GLU A 416 2.02 -15.66 17.82
N VAL A 417 1.86 -15.60 19.14
CA VAL A 417 0.61 -15.15 19.77
C VAL A 417 0.24 -13.74 19.36
N PHE A 418 1.18 -12.79 19.36
CA PHE A 418 0.88 -11.40 19.01
C PHE A 418 0.62 -11.24 17.52
N GLY A 419 1.38 -11.92 16.66
CA GLY A 419 1.18 -11.93 15.22
C GLY A 419 -0.19 -12.49 14.84
N GLU A 420 -0.58 -13.63 15.41
CA GLU A 420 -1.89 -14.24 15.17
C GLU A 420 -3.05 -13.40 15.72
N SER A 421 -2.92 -12.88 16.95
CA SER A 421 -3.91 -11.98 17.54
C SER A 421 -4.16 -10.76 16.65
N PHE A 422 -3.08 -10.11 16.19
CA PHE A 422 -3.18 -8.92 15.35
C PHE A 422 -3.80 -9.27 13.99
N SER A 423 -3.33 -10.34 13.35
CA SER A 423 -3.84 -10.82 12.06
C SER A 423 -5.33 -11.18 12.14
N TYR A 424 -5.78 -11.82 13.21
CA TYR A 424 -7.18 -12.16 13.41
C TYR A 424 -8.04 -10.91 13.59
N LEU A 425 -7.63 -9.96 14.43
CA LEU A 425 -8.38 -8.74 14.69
C LEU A 425 -8.49 -7.86 13.43
N MET A 426 -7.41 -7.76 12.65
CA MET A 426 -7.40 -7.05 11.37
C MET A 426 -8.34 -7.71 10.35
N ARG A 427 -8.31 -9.05 10.24
CA ARG A 427 -9.22 -9.81 9.36
C ARG A 427 -10.68 -9.63 9.76
N LEU A 428 -10.96 -9.67 11.06
CA LEU A 428 -12.30 -9.47 11.60
C LEU A 428 -12.81 -8.07 11.29
N ARG A 429 -11.99 -7.04 11.52
CA ARG A 429 -12.33 -5.64 11.20
C ARG A 429 -12.59 -5.46 9.70
N LEU A 430 -11.72 -5.96 8.84
CA LEU A 430 -11.91 -5.91 7.38
C LEU A 430 -13.21 -6.60 6.95
N SER A 431 -13.49 -7.78 7.51
CA SER A 431 -14.72 -8.55 7.21
C SER A 431 -15.99 -7.84 7.69
N MET A 432 -15.92 -7.08 8.78
CA MET A 432 -17.02 -6.24 9.26
C MET A 432 -17.25 -5.05 8.31
N GLN A 433 -16.17 -4.39 7.86
CA GLN A 433 -16.25 -3.30 6.91
C GLN A 433 -16.84 -3.74 5.56
N LEU A 434 -16.36 -4.85 5.00
CA LEU A 434 -16.87 -5.42 3.75
C LEU A 434 -18.37 -5.75 3.84
N ARG A 435 -18.84 -6.34 4.95
CA ARG A 435 -20.26 -6.63 5.17
C ARG A 435 -21.09 -5.35 5.27
N ALA A 436 -20.61 -4.33 6.00
CA ALA A 436 -21.29 -3.05 6.12
C ALA A 436 -21.41 -2.35 4.75
N LEU A 437 -20.32 -2.31 3.98
CA LEU A 437 -20.30 -1.72 2.64
C LEU A 437 -21.25 -2.45 1.68
N ALA A 438 -21.28 -3.79 1.69
CA ALA A 438 -22.22 -4.57 0.91
C ALA A 438 -23.69 -4.27 1.28
N ALA A 439 -23.96 -3.98 2.56
CA ALA A 439 -25.27 -3.58 3.06
C ALA A 439 -25.55 -2.06 2.93
N LYS A 440 -24.66 -1.28 2.29
CA LYS A 440 -24.71 0.20 2.23
C LYS A 440 -24.84 0.88 3.60
N ALA A 441 -24.29 0.24 4.64
CA ALA A 441 -24.24 0.75 6.00
C ALA A 441 -22.87 1.36 6.32
N VAL A 442 -22.83 2.25 7.31
CA VAL A 442 -21.57 2.82 7.82
C VAL A 442 -20.83 1.74 8.61
N PRO A 443 -19.57 1.43 8.28
CA PRO A 443 -18.78 0.47 9.04
C PRO A 443 -18.62 0.86 10.51
N THR A 444 -18.62 -0.14 11.38
CA THR A 444 -18.44 0.03 12.83
C THR A 444 -17.28 -0.82 13.34
N ASN A 445 -16.67 -0.43 14.45
CA ASN A 445 -15.68 -1.23 15.17
C ASN A 445 -16.29 -2.08 16.29
N TYR A 446 -17.62 -2.01 16.48
CA TYR A 446 -18.33 -2.75 17.51
C TYR A 446 -18.80 -4.11 17.03
N ILE A 447 -18.44 -5.17 17.76
CA ILE A 447 -18.94 -6.53 17.54
C ILE A 447 -19.82 -6.99 18.71
N ASP A 448 -20.95 -7.62 18.41
CA ASP A 448 -21.80 -8.26 19.42
C ASP A 448 -21.39 -9.74 19.59
N PRO A 449 -20.79 -10.15 20.73
CA PRO A 449 -20.38 -11.53 20.94
C PRO A 449 -21.53 -12.54 20.99
N LEU A 450 -22.78 -12.10 21.15
CA LEU A 450 -23.96 -12.97 21.14
C LEU A 450 -24.39 -13.37 19.72
N LEU A 451 -24.05 -12.55 18.73
CA LEU A 451 -24.34 -12.83 17.31
C LEU A 451 -23.24 -13.67 16.64
N MET A 452 -22.17 -14.00 17.36
CA MET A 452 -21.05 -14.81 16.86
C MET A 452 -21.30 -16.30 17.08
N THR A 453 -20.82 -17.12 16.15
CA THR A 453 -20.76 -18.58 16.35
C THR A 453 -19.83 -18.93 17.51
N PRO A 454 -19.99 -20.10 18.16
CA PRO A 454 -19.09 -20.53 19.24
C PRO A 454 -17.60 -20.51 18.85
N SER A 455 -17.30 -20.92 17.61
CA SER A 455 -15.94 -20.96 17.07
C SER A 455 -15.34 -19.56 16.86
N GLU A 456 -16.12 -18.63 16.29
CA GLU A 456 -15.67 -17.23 16.14
C GLU A 456 -15.44 -16.57 17.50
N ARG A 457 -16.34 -16.84 18.47
CA ARG A 457 -16.23 -16.29 19.82
C ARG A 457 -14.98 -16.80 20.55
N GLU A 458 -14.59 -18.07 20.36
CA GLU A 458 -13.34 -18.60 20.89
C GLU A 458 -12.11 -17.96 20.23
N ARG A 459 -12.12 -17.77 18.91
CA ARG A 459 -11.03 -17.07 18.21
C ARG A 459 -10.87 -15.62 18.70
N LEU A 460 -11.98 -14.88 18.84
CA LEU A 460 -11.95 -13.53 19.40
C LEU A 460 -11.43 -13.53 20.84
N ARG A 461 -11.88 -14.47 21.67
CA ARG A 461 -11.38 -14.64 23.04
C ARG A 461 -9.87 -14.88 23.06
N SER A 462 -9.36 -15.76 22.20
CA SER A 462 -7.94 -16.08 22.09
C SER A 462 -7.14 -14.85 21.64
N ALA A 463 -7.61 -14.13 20.63
CA ALA A 463 -6.96 -12.90 20.17
C ALA A 463 -6.86 -11.85 21.30
N LEU A 464 -7.95 -11.64 22.05
CA LEU A 464 -8.00 -10.72 23.20
C LEU A 464 -7.12 -11.19 24.38
N LYS A 465 -6.90 -12.50 24.55
CA LYS A 465 -5.92 -13.01 25.52
C LYS A 465 -4.49 -12.65 25.10
N GLY A 466 -4.17 -12.71 23.81
CA GLY A 466 -2.87 -12.26 23.28
C GLY A 466 -2.63 -10.77 23.55
N VAL A 467 -3.66 -9.92 23.37
CA VAL A 467 -3.61 -8.50 23.77
C VAL A 467 -3.24 -8.37 25.25
N ASN A 468 -3.90 -9.13 26.14
CA ASN A 468 -3.63 -9.09 27.57
C ASN A 468 -2.26 -9.65 27.97
N ALA A 469 -1.72 -10.61 27.21
CA ALA A 469 -0.36 -11.09 27.40
C ALA A 469 0.67 -9.99 27.11
N LEU A 470 0.52 -9.24 26.02
CA LEU A 470 1.34 -8.04 25.75
C LEU A 470 1.20 -7.02 26.88
N MET A 471 -0.03 -6.74 27.34
CA MET A 471 -0.25 -5.80 28.46
C MET A 471 0.43 -6.27 29.75
N LYS A 472 0.55 -7.57 30.00
CA LYS A 472 1.30 -8.13 31.13
C LYS A 472 2.81 -7.89 30.97
N ILE A 473 3.35 -8.03 29.76
CA ILE A 473 4.75 -7.68 29.46
C ILE A 473 5.00 -6.20 29.78
N LEU A 474 4.17 -5.30 29.26
CA LEU A 474 4.29 -3.86 29.51
C LEU A 474 4.18 -3.55 31.02
N LYS A 475 3.20 -4.17 31.70
CA LYS A 475 2.98 -4.00 33.13
C LYS A 475 4.24 -4.34 33.93
N ASN A 476 4.84 -5.48 33.65
CA ASN A 476 6.02 -5.97 34.36
C ASN A 476 7.27 -5.15 34.02
N ARG A 477 7.51 -4.90 32.72
CA ARG A 477 8.69 -4.18 32.22
C ARG A 477 8.77 -2.77 32.77
N TYR A 478 7.64 -2.05 32.75
CA TYR A 478 7.57 -0.65 33.20
C TYR A 478 7.09 -0.49 34.64
N ARG A 479 6.98 -1.60 35.39
CA ARG A 479 6.57 -1.63 36.81
C ARG A 479 5.34 -0.78 37.10
N LEU A 480 4.30 -0.95 36.28
CA LEU A 480 3.15 -0.06 36.32
C LEU A 480 2.46 -0.06 37.69
N ASP A 481 2.55 -1.09 38.52
CA ASP A 481 1.95 -1.06 39.87
C ASP A 481 2.49 0.07 40.78
N PHE A 482 3.67 0.62 40.48
CA PHE A 482 4.31 1.69 41.27
C PHE A 482 4.09 3.10 40.72
N ILE A 483 3.41 3.23 39.58
CA ILE A 483 3.09 4.52 38.97
C ILE A 483 1.73 4.96 39.49
N ALA A 484 1.64 6.14 40.11
CA ALA A 484 0.40 6.69 40.62
C ALA A 484 -0.70 6.72 39.52
N ARG A 485 -1.97 6.63 39.94
CA ARG A 485 -3.12 6.62 39.02
C ARG A 485 -3.37 7.96 38.38
#